data_AF-H2PQC5-F1
#
_entry.id   AF-H2PQC5-F1
#
_cell.length_a   1.000
_cell.length_b   1.000
_cell.length_c   1.000
_cell.angle_alpha   90.00
_cell.angle_beta   90.00
_cell.angle_gamma   90.00
#
_symmetry.space_group_name_H-M   'P 1'
#
loop_
_entity.id
_entity.type
_entity.pdbx_description
1 polymer ?
#
loop_
_entity_poly.entity_id
_entity_poly.type
_entity_poly.pdbx_seq_one_letter_code
_entity_poly.pdbx_strand_id
1 'polypeptide(L)'
;MKCEETHAPNSNWVYVMLPSKKTVRMPLVTQRLRDPDINPCLSESDASTRCLDENNYDRERCSTYFLRYKNCRRFWNSIMMQRRKNGVKPFMPTAAERDEILRAVGNMPY
;
A
#
# COMPACT_ATOMS: atom_id res chain seq x y z
N MET A 1 39.73 29.59 28.46
CA MET A 1 39.44 30.87 27.77
C MET A 1 39.88 30.76 26.33
N LYS A 2 38.95 31.12 25.43
CA LYS A 2 39.08 31.48 24.01
C LYS A 2 39.66 30.46 23.01
N CYS A 3 38.70 29.96 22.22
CA CYS A 3 38.80 29.56 20.83
C CYS A 3 39.45 30.64 19.97
N GLU A 4 40.10 30.24 18.88
CA GLU A 4 40.16 31.06 17.67
C GLU A 4 39.90 30.17 16.46
N GLU A 5 38.87 30.56 15.71
CA GLU A 5 38.27 29.86 14.57
C GLU A 5 39.01 30.25 13.29
N THR A 6 39.43 29.27 12.50
CA THR A 6 39.73 29.49 11.08
C THR A 6 38.67 28.77 10.24
N HIS A 7 37.76 29.56 9.67
CA HIS A 7 36.73 29.10 8.74
C HIS A 7 37.29 28.99 7.31
N ALA A 8 37.34 27.77 6.79
CA ALA A 8 36.97 27.42 5.42
C ALA A 8 36.82 25.87 5.33
N PRO A 9 35.61 25.29 5.45
CA PRO A 9 35.44 23.84 5.47
C PRO A 9 35.41 23.30 4.04
N ASN A 10 36.59 22.97 3.51
CA ASN A 10 36.72 22.13 2.32
C ASN A 10 36.58 20.66 2.74
N SER A 11 35.60 19.98 2.12
CA SER A 11 35.51 18.52 1.96
C SER A 11 35.60 17.67 3.24
N ASN A 12 34.44 17.27 3.76
CA ASN A 12 34.31 15.90 4.25
C ASN A 12 32.89 15.38 3.98
N TRP A 13 32.77 14.54 2.95
CA TRP A 13 31.59 13.74 2.71
C TRP A 13 31.40 12.82 3.92
N VAL A 14 30.58 13.23 4.88
CA VAL A 14 29.95 12.28 5.79
C VAL A 14 28.99 11.47 4.93
N TYR A 15 29.50 10.37 4.39
CA TYR A 15 28.68 9.34 3.80
C TYR A 15 27.80 8.82 4.94
N VAL A 16 26.63 9.43 5.11
CA VAL A 16 25.53 8.81 5.82
C VAL A 16 25.24 7.58 4.98
N MET A 17 25.80 6.45 5.40
CA MET A 17 25.51 5.14 4.85
C MET A 17 24.03 4.88 5.10
N LEU A 18 23.17 5.42 4.23
CA LEU A 18 21.82 4.92 4.04
C LEU A 18 21.97 3.41 3.83
N PRO A 19 21.22 2.57 4.56
CA PRO A 19 21.33 1.14 4.42
C PRO A 19 21.15 0.83 2.94
N SER A 20 22.19 0.21 2.37
CA SER A 20 22.28 -0.25 0.99
C SER A 20 20.87 -0.58 0.49
N LYS A 21 20.35 0.22 -0.45
CA LYS A 21 19.14 -0.15 -1.19
C LYS A 21 19.52 -1.36 -2.03
N LYS A 22 19.60 -2.53 -1.40
CA LYS A 22 19.61 -3.81 -2.10
C LYS A 22 18.37 -3.77 -2.97
N THR A 23 18.56 -3.69 -4.28
CA THR A 23 17.49 -3.82 -5.26
C THR A 23 17.03 -5.27 -5.20
N VAL A 24 16.24 -5.59 -4.18
CA VAL A 24 15.58 -6.89 -4.09
C VAL A 24 14.60 -6.93 -5.25
N ARG A 25 14.93 -7.72 -6.28
CA ARG A 25 14.02 -7.95 -7.41
C ARG A 25 12.81 -8.69 -6.87
N MET A 26 11.75 -7.95 -6.60
CA MET A 26 10.48 -8.52 -6.17
C MET A 26 9.97 -9.51 -7.23
N PRO A 27 9.53 -10.71 -6.84
CA PRO A 27 8.89 -11.63 -7.77
C PRO A 27 7.72 -10.94 -8.49
N LEU A 28 7.55 -11.17 -9.80
CA LEU A 28 6.49 -10.54 -10.61
C LEU A 28 5.08 -10.69 -10.00
N VAL A 29 4.84 -11.80 -9.31
CA VAL A 29 3.59 -12.06 -8.57
C VAL A 29 3.39 -11.04 -7.44
N THR A 30 4.44 -10.74 -6.67
CA THR A 30 4.38 -9.72 -5.59
C THR A 30 4.23 -8.31 -6.15
N GLN A 31 4.79 -8.03 -7.32
CA GLN A 31 4.62 -6.75 -8.00
C GLN A 31 3.16 -6.54 -8.45
N ARG A 32 2.52 -7.57 -9.02
CA ARG A 32 1.12 -7.51 -9.46
C ARG A 32 0.14 -7.30 -8.29
N LEU A 33 0.44 -7.85 -7.11
CA LEU A 33 -0.36 -7.65 -5.91
C LEU A 33 -0.26 -6.22 -5.35
N ARG A 34 0.80 -5.49 -5.70
CA ARG A 34 1.08 -4.11 -5.33
C ARG A 34 0.62 -3.08 -6.36
N ASP A 35 0.09 -3.54 -7.49
CA ASP A 35 -0.38 -2.70 -8.58
C ASP A 35 -1.71 -2.03 -8.18
N PRO A 36 -1.77 -0.68 -8.09
CA PRO A 36 -2.99 0.05 -7.76
C PRO A 36 -4.12 -0.17 -8.75
N ASP A 37 -3.80 -0.45 -10.02
CA ASP A 37 -4.78 -0.69 -11.07
C ASP A 37 -5.37 -2.11 -10.99
N ILE A 38 -4.69 -3.04 -10.33
CA ILE A 38 -5.16 -4.43 -10.19
C ILE A 38 -5.77 -4.70 -8.81
N ASN A 39 -5.15 -4.17 -7.75
CA ASN A 39 -5.56 -4.44 -6.37
C ASN A 39 -6.20 -3.19 -5.74
N PRO A 40 -7.53 -3.18 -5.54
CA PRO A 40 -8.21 -2.06 -4.88
C PRO A 40 -8.04 -2.03 -3.37
N CYS A 41 -7.46 -3.07 -2.76
CA CYS A 41 -7.36 -3.24 -1.32
C CYS A 41 -5.92 -3.09 -0.82
N LEU A 42 -5.11 -2.27 -1.48
CA LEU A 42 -3.71 -2.04 -1.10
C LEU A 42 -3.58 -1.43 0.29
N SER A 43 -4.39 -0.42 0.60
CA SER A 43 -4.42 0.22 1.94
C SER A 43 -4.64 -0.80 3.05
N GLU A 44 -5.63 -1.69 2.87
CA GLU A 44 -5.97 -2.67 3.89
C GLU A 44 -4.95 -3.81 3.97
N SER A 45 -4.35 -4.17 2.83
CA SER A 45 -3.23 -5.12 2.79
C SER A 45 -2.06 -4.56 3.59
N ASP A 46 -1.68 -3.31 3.34
CA ASP A 46 -0.56 -2.64 4.02
C ASP A 46 -0.81 -2.42 5.50
N ALA A 47 -2.02 -2.03 5.88
CA ALA A 47 -2.40 -1.90 7.27
C ALA A 47 -2.31 -3.25 8.00
N SER A 48 -2.74 -4.34 7.35
CA SER A 48 -2.65 -5.69 7.93
C SER A 48 -1.21 -6.19 8.05
N THR A 49 -0.36 -5.92 7.05
CA THR A 49 1.07 -6.27 7.10
C THR A 49 1.78 -5.48 8.19
N ARG A 50 1.53 -4.17 8.27
CA ARG A 50 2.10 -3.31 9.31
C ARG A 50 1.69 -3.76 10.71
N CYS A 51 0.43 -4.12 10.90
CA CYS A 51 -0.03 -4.64 12.19
C CYS A 51 0.72 -5.93 12.57
N LEU A 52 0.93 -6.85 11.63
CA LEU A 52 1.70 -8.06 11.89
C LEU A 52 3.15 -7.73 12.27
N ASP A 53 3.80 -6.83 11.54
CA ASP A 53 5.19 -6.42 11.83
C ASP A 53 5.33 -5.80 13.23
N GLU A 54 4.34 -5.01 13.66
CA GLU A 54 4.32 -4.36 14.98
C GLU A 54 3.97 -5.34 16.12
N ASN A 55 3.27 -6.44 15.83
CA ASN A 55 2.74 -7.38 16.83
C ASN A 55 3.42 -8.76 16.81
N ASN A 56 4.66 -8.85 16.32
CA ASN A 56 5.39 -10.12 16.23
C ASN A 56 4.61 -11.21 15.47
N TYR A 57 3.87 -10.80 14.43
CA TYR A 57 3.03 -11.66 13.61
C TYR A 57 1.86 -12.34 14.36
N ASP A 58 1.46 -11.81 15.52
CA ASP A 58 0.25 -12.23 16.23
C ASP A 58 -1.01 -11.81 15.43
N ARG A 59 -1.63 -12.81 14.79
CA ARG A 59 -2.78 -12.59 13.88
C ARG A 59 -4.02 -12.14 14.63
N GLU A 60 -4.20 -12.57 15.87
CA GLU A 60 -5.42 -12.28 16.64
C GLU A 60 -5.53 -10.80 16.96
N ARG A 61 -4.38 -10.15 17.24
CA ARG A 61 -4.29 -8.70 17.43
C ARG A 61 -4.63 -7.90 16.18
N CYS A 62 -4.51 -8.50 15.00
CA CYS A 62 -4.72 -7.86 13.71
C CYS A 62 -6.06 -8.23 13.04
N SER A 63 -6.95 -8.95 13.75
CA SER A 63 -8.23 -9.44 13.22
C SER A 63 -9.08 -8.37 12.54
N THR A 64 -9.12 -7.15 13.09
CA THR A 64 -9.86 -6.03 12.50
C THR A 64 -9.31 -5.62 11.13
N TYR A 65 -7.99 -5.57 10.96
CA TYR A 65 -7.37 -5.24 9.68
C TYR A 65 -7.66 -6.32 8.63
N PHE A 66 -7.62 -7.59 9.02
CA PHE A 66 -8.01 -8.68 8.12
C PHE A 66 -9.49 -8.64 7.75
N LEU A 67 -10.36 -8.22 8.68
CA LEU A 67 -11.78 -8.06 8.40
C LEU A 67 -12.00 -6.96 7.36
N ARG A 68 -11.37 -5.79 7.52
CA ARG A 68 -11.42 -4.70 6.52
C ARG A 68 -10.92 -5.15 5.16
N TYR A 69 -9.78 -5.86 5.11
CA TYR A 69 -9.27 -6.42 3.86
C TYR A 69 -10.26 -7.40 3.19
N LYS A 70 -10.89 -8.29 3.98
CA LYS A 70 -11.92 -9.22 3.48
C LYS A 70 -13.15 -8.47 2.95
N ASN A 71 -13.61 -7.44 3.66
CA ASN A 71 -14.74 -6.61 3.25
C ASN A 71 -14.44 -5.86 1.96
N CYS A 72 -13.24 -5.27 1.86
CA CYS A 72 -12.77 -4.63 0.64
C CYS A 72 -12.83 -5.56 -0.57
N ARG A 73 -12.25 -6.78 -0.45
CA ARG A 73 -12.30 -7.76 -1.53
C ARG A 73 -13.72 -8.16 -1.90
N ARG A 74 -14.59 -8.34 -0.91
CA ARG A 74 -16.00 -8.70 -1.13
C ARG A 74 -16.74 -7.61 -1.90
N PHE A 75 -16.55 -6.34 -1.51
CA PHE A 75 -17.15 -5.19 -2.18
C PHE A 75 -16.71 -5.12 -3.65
N TRP A 76 -15.40 -5.12 -3.91
CA TRP A 76 -14.89 -4.99 -5.28
C TRP A 76 -15.19 -6.20 -6.16
N ASN A 77 -15.22 -7.41 -5.60
CA ASN A 77 -15.70 -8.60 -6.31
C ASN A 77 -17.18 -8.46 -6.69
N SER A 78 -18.03 -7.87 -5.85
CA SER A 78 -19.43 -7.64 -6.19
C SER A 78 -19.56 -6.73 -7.41
N ILE A 79 -18.81 -5.62 -7.45
CA ILE A 79 -18.77 -4.70 -8.58
C ILE A 79 -18.23 -5.40 -9.84
N MET A 80 -17.15 -6.16 -9.71
CA MET A 80 -16.56 -6.92 -10.80
C MET A 80 -17.57 -7.90 -11.41
N MET A 81 -18.34 -8.59 -10.58
CA MET A 81 -19.38 -9.52 -11.03
C MET A 81 -20.52 -8.79 -11.76
N GLN A 82 -20.92 -7.60 -11.29
CA GLN A 82 -21.91 -6.78 -12.00
C GLN A 82 -21.38 -6.30 -13.35
N ARG A 83 -20.14 -5.79 -13.41
CA ARG A 83 -19.49 -5.38 -14.68
C ARG A 83 -19.37 -6.53 -15.66
N ARG A 84 -19.03 -7.73 -15.17
CA ARG A 84 -18.99 -8.96 -15.97
C ARG A 84 -20.36 -9.30 -16.56
N LYS A 85 -21.43 -9.24 -15.76
CA LYS A 85 -22.81 -9.46 -16.24
C LYS A 85 -23.21 -8.47 -17.32
N ASN A 86 -22.78 -7.22 -17.18
CA ASN A 86 -23.05 -6.15 -18.14
C ASN A 86 -22.09 -6.14 -19.35
N GLY A 87 -21.14 -7.09 -19.42
CA GLY A 87 -20.17 -7.16 -20.52
C GLY A 87 -19.12 -6.04 -20.54
N VAL A 88 -18.98 -5.25 -19.47
CA VAL A 88 -18.06 -4.11 -19.39
C VAL A 88 -16.64 -4.58 -19.11
N LYS A 89 -15.69 -4.21 -19.99
CA LYS A 89 -14.26 -4.50 -19.84
C LYS A 89 -13.47 -3.18 -19.66
N PRO A 90 -12.46 -3.13 -18.77
CA PRO A 90 -12.03 -4.21 -17.87
C PRO A 90 -13.06 -4.53 -16.77
N PHE A 91 -13.11 -5.80 -16.35
CA PHE A 91 -14.05 -6.24 -15.31
C PHE A 91 -13.74 -5.60 -13.96
N MET A 92 -12.45 -5.43 -13.66
CA MET A 92 -12.02 -4.66 -12.49
C MET A 92 -12.06 -3.16 -12.86
N PRO A 93 -12.74 -2.32 -12.08
CA PRO A 93 -12.73 -0.87 -12.28
C PRO A 93 -11.32 -0.27 -12.27
N THR A 94 -11.09 0.72 -13.15
CA THR A 94 -9.88 1.57 -13.15
C THR A 94 -9.83 2.45 -11.90
N ALA A 95 -8.68 3.07 -11.59
CA ALA A 95 -8.57 3.97 -10.43
C ALA A 95 -9.61 5.10 -10.45
N ALA A 96 -9.85 5.72 -11.61
CA ALA A 96 -10.85 6.78 -11.76
C ALA A 96 -12.29 6.29 -11.49
N GLU A 97 -12.67 5.14 -12.05
CA GLU A 97 -14.00 4.55 -11.81
C GLU A 97 -14.18 4.15 -10.34
N ARG A 98 -13.11 3.74 -9.65
CA ARG A 98 -13.18 3.42 -8.21
C ARG A 98 -13.50 4.65 -7.39
N ASP A 99 -12.86 5.77 -7.68
CA ASP A 99 -13.12 7.01 -6.97
C ASP A 99 -14.57 7.46 -7.16
N GLU A 100 -15.13 7.29 -8.36
CA GLU A 100 -16.54 7.57 -8.63
C GLU A 100 -17.47 6.63 -7.86
N ILE A 101 -17.18 5.32 -7.84
CA ILE A 101 -17.95 4.33 -7.09
C ILE A 101 -17.91 4.64 -5.59
N LEU A 102 -16.74 4.97 -5.04
CA LEU A 102 -16.58 5.31 -3.62
C LEU A 102 -17.32 6.61 -3.27
N ARG A 103 -17.26 7.63 -4.14
CA ARG A 103 -18.06 8.86 -3.98
C ARG A 103 -19.56 8.57 -4.00
N ALA A 104 -20.02 7.68 -4.87
CA ALA A 104 -21.43 7.30 -4.98
C ALA A 104 -21.94 6.50 -3.77
N VAL A 105 -21.09 5.68 -3.15
CA VAL A 105 -21.43 4.95 -1.92
C VAL A 105 -21.55 5.89 -0.71
N GLY A 106 -20.80 7.00 -0.71
CA GLY A 106 -20.87 8.03 0.34
C GLY A 106 -20.25 7.64 1.69
N ASN A 107 -19.73 6.42 1.81
CA ASN A 107 -18.92 5.94 2.94
C ASN A 107 -17.88 4.92 2.46
N MET A 108 -16.91 4.62 3.33
CA MET A 108 -15.94 3.54 3.08
C MET A 108 -16.67 2.20 3.29
N PRO A 109 -16.83 1.36 2.25
CA PRO A 109 -17.66 0.15 2.34
C PRO A 109 -16.96 -1.00 3.09
N TYR A 110 -15.84 -0.74 3.75
CA TYR A 110 -15.00 -1.72 4.45
C TYR A 110 -14.20 -1.11 5.60
#